data_AF-A0A2D7SUU4-F1
#
_entry.id   AF-A0A2D7SUU4-F1
#
_cell.length_a   1.000
_cell.length_b   1.000
_cell.length_c   1.000
_cell.angle_alpha   90.00
_cell.angle_beta   90.00
_cell.angle_gamma   90.00
#
_symmetry.space_group_name_H-M   'P 1'
#
loop_
_entity.id
_entity.type
_entity.pdbx_description
1 polymer ?
#
loop_
_entity_poly.entity_id
_entity_poly.type
_entity_poly.pdbx_seq_one_letter_code
_entity_poly.pdbx_strand_id
1 'polypeptide(L)'
;MLIAATVALLVAMALTLFRAVAGPSLFDRVLSANSFGTKIVLLIGLLGFLTERPEFLDIALLYALVNFVGTIAILKFFRYRNLGLSSDEIASREDN
;
A
#
# COMPACT_ATOMS: atom_id res chain seq x y z
N MET A 1 20.97 2.90 16.53
CA MET A 1 19.82 3.71 16.05
C MET A 1 18.96 2.95 15.05
N LEU A 2 19.52 2.38 13.97
CA LEU A 2 18.75 1.65 12.95
C LEU A 2 18.00 0.42 13.51
N ILE A 3 18.62 -0.38 14.40
CA ILE A 3 17.97 -1.53 15.03
C ILE A 3 16.72 -1.12 15.83
N ALA A 4 16.81 -0.02 16.59
CA ALA A 4 15.66 0.51 17.33
C ALA A 4 14.54 0.96 16.39
N ALA A 5 14.89 1.59 15.25
CA ALA A 5 13.92 1.93 14.21
C ALA A 5 13.28 0.67 13.61
N THR A 6 14.04 -0.40 13.38
CA THR A 6 13.50 -1.69 12.88
C THR A 6 12.50 -2.27 13.86
N VAL A 7 12.84 -2.31 15.16
CA VAL A 7 11.95 -2.83 16.21
C VAL A 7 10.67 -1.98 16.30
N ALA A 8 10.80 -0.66 16.32
CA ALA A 8 9.64 0.25 16.33
C ALA A 8 8.75 0.05 15.09
N LEU A 9 9.36 -0.17 13.92
CA LEU A 9 8.64 -0.44 12.68
C LEU A 9 7.89 -1.78 12.74
N LEU A 10 8.51 -2.84 13.25
CA LEU A 10 7.86 -4.14 13.44
C LEU A 10 6.66 -4.06 14.40
N VAL A 11 6.78 -3.30 15.48
CA VAL A 11 5.67 -3.03 16.40
C VAL A 11 4.55 -2.28 15.66
N ALA A 12 4.89 -1.23 14.90
CA ALA A 12 3.91 -0.49 14.11
C ALA A 12 3.23 -1.38 13.05
N MET A 13 3.96 -2.34 12.45
CA MET A 13 3.41 -3.31 11.51
C MET A 13 2.40 -4.23 12.19
N ALA A 14 2.72 -4.76 13.38
CA ALA A 14 1.80 -5.59 14.15
C ALA A 14 0.51 -4.84 14.51
N LEU A 15 0.62 -3.57 14.93
CA LEU A 15 -0.53 -2.72 15.22
C LEU A 15 -1.40 -2.47 13.98
N THR A 16 -0.79 -2.21 12.82
CA THR A 16 -1.56 -2.05 11.57
C THR A 16 -2.22 -3.34 11.10
N LEU A 17 -1.58 -4.49 11.31
CA LEU A 17 -2.17 -5.78 10.98
C LEU A 17 -3.39 -6.08 11.87
N PHE A 18 -3.27 -5.80 13.17
CA PHE A 18 -4.39 -5.86 14.09
C PHE A 18 -5.55 -4.95 13.63
N ARG A 19 -5.25 -3.71 13.24
CA ARG A 19 -6.26 -2.76 12.73
C ARG A 19 -6.90 -3.21 11.41
N ALA A 20 -6.14 -3.87 10.53
CA ALA A 20 -6.65 -4.41 9.27
C ALA A 20 -7.68 -5.53 9.49
N VAL A 21 -7.50 -6.35 10.53
CA VAL A 21 -8.44 -7.45 10.86
C VAL A 21 -9.63 -6.94 11.69
N ALA A 22 -9.36 -6.13 12.72
CA ALA A 22 -10.38 -5.59 13.62
C ALA A 22 -11.12 -4.34 13.10
N GLY A 23 -10.81 -3.89 11.88
CA GLY A 23 -11.41 -2.71 11.27
C GLY A 23 -12.93 -2.89 11.04
N PRO A 24 -13.79 -1.99 11.57
CA PRO A 24 -15.24 -2.10 11.45
C PRO A 24 -15.74 -1.76 10.05
N SER A 25 -15.09 -0.81 9.36
CA SER A 25 -15.45 -0.43 7.99
C SER A 25 -14.51 -1.05 6.95
N LEU A 26 -15.00 -1.25 5.72
CA LEU A 26 -14.14 -1.66 4.59
C LEU A 26 -13.02 -0.64 4.35
N PHE A 27 -13.31 0.65 4.53
CA PHE A 27 -12.34 1.71 4.39
C PHE A 27 -11.20 1.60 5.41
N ASP A 28 -11.49 1.31 6.69
CA ASP A 28 -10.47 1.08 7.72
C ASP A 28 -9.54 -0.07 7.35
N ARG A 29 -10.08 -1.14 6.76
CA ARG A 29 -9.30 -2.30 6.34
C ARG A 29 -8.39 -1.97 5.15
N VAL A 30 -8.92 -1.28 4.13
CA VAL A 30 -8.15 -0.84 2.96
C VAL A 30 -7.06 0.16 3.35
N LEU A 31 -7.39 1.13 4.21
CA LEU A 31 -6.44 2.13 4.71
C LEU A 31 -5.33 1.47 5.55
N SER A 32 -5.70 0.50 6.40
CA SER A 32 -4.73 -0.27 7.20
C SER A 32 -3.83 -1.13 6.31
N ALA A 33 -4.36 -1.74 5.25
CA ALA A 33 -3.58 -2.50 4.28
C ALA A 33 -2.57 -1.62 3.51
N ASN A 34 -2.99 -0.45 3.03
CA ASN A 34 -2.07 0.51 2.40
C ASN A 34 -0.98 0.96 3.39
N SER A 35 -1.37 1.26 4.62
CA SER A 35 -0.45 1.66 5.70
C SER A 35 0.50 0.54 6.12
N PHE A 36 0.14 -0.72 5.89
CA PHE A 36 1.02 -1.87 6.10
C PHE A 36 2.02 -1.98 4.95
N GLY A 37 1.56 -1.82 3.70
CA GLY A 37 2.43 -1.82 2.52
C GLY A 37 3.52 -0.74 2.57
N THR A 38 3.23 0.46 3.08
CA THR A 38 4.25 1.50 3.27
C THR A 38 5.30 1.12 4.31
N LYS A 39 4.94 0.35 5.35
CA LYS A 39 5.91 -0.16 6.34
C LYS A 39 6.79 -1.25 5.77
N ILE A 40 6.29 -2.07 4.85
CA ILE A 40 7.12 -3.04 4.10
C ILE A 40 8.21 -2.31 3.33
N VAL A 41 7.86 -1.23 2.61
CA VAL A 41 8.84 -0.41 1.87
C VAL A 41 9.93 0.13 2.80
N LEU A 42 9.54 0.69 3.95
CA LEU A 42 10.48 1.19 4.95
C LEU A 42 11.36 0.07 5.50
N LEU A 43 10.80 -1.12 5.73
CA LEU A 43 11.53 -2.27 6.26
C LEU A 43 12.59 -2.76 5.26
N ILE A 44 12.23 -2.84 3.97
CA ILE A 44 13.17 -3.22 2.90
C ILE A 44 14.31 -2.19 2.82
N GLY A 45 13.99 -0.90 2.83
CA GLY A 45 15.01 0.15 2.82
C GLY A 45 15.95 0.06 4.04
N LEU A 46 15.39 -0.13 5.23
CA LEU A 46 16.14 -0.25 6.47
C LEU A 46 17.04 -1.51 6.49
N LEU A 47 16.55 -2.62 5.94
CA LEU A 47 17.35 -3.83 5.73
C LEU A 47 18.50 -3.58 4.76
N GLY A 48 18.30 -2.80 3.69
CA GLY A 48 19.37 -2.39 2.78
C GLY A 48 20.52 -1.68 3.50
N PHE A 49 20.19 -0.74 4.39
CA PHE A 49 21.19 -0.07 5.22
C PHE A 49 21.85 -1.00 6.24
N LEU A 50 21.09 -1.89 6.88
CA LEU A 50 21.63 -2.85 7.87
C LEU A 50 22.52 -3.94 7.26
N THR A 51 22.26 -4.30 6.00
CA THR A 51 23.02 -5.32 5.27
C THR A 51 24.13 -4.73 4.40
N GLU A 52 24.31 -3.41 4.42
CA GLU A 52 25.25 -2.66 3.57
C GLU A 52 25.05 -2.92 2.07
N ARG A 53 23.82 -3.26 1.67
CA ARG A 53 23.44 -3.55 0.28
C ARG A 53 22.46 -2.49 -0.24
N PRO A 54 22.95 -1.45 -0.93
CA PRO A 54 22.10 -0.36 -1.41
C PRO A 54 21.07 -0.83 -2.47
N GLU A 55 21.31 -1.96 -3.12
CA GLU A 55 20.41 -2.62 -4.09
C GLU A 55 18.99 -2.86 -3.54
N PHE A 56 18.85 -2.99 -2.21
CA PHE A 56 17.54 -3.13 -1.56
C PHE A 56 16.69 -1.86 -1.69
N LEU A 57 17.29 -0.70 -1.92
CA LEU A 57 16.56 0.54 -2.15
C LEU A 57 15.77 0.48 -3.46
N ASP A 58 16.33 -0.14 -4.50
CA ASP A 58 15.64 -0.33 -5.78
C ASP A 58 14.42 -1.24 -5.60
N ILE A 59 14.56 -2.31 -4.80
CA ILE A 59 13.46 -3.20 -4.41
C ILE A 59 12.42 -2.41 -3.60
N ALA A 60 12.83 -1.56 -2.66
CA ALA A 60 11.91 -0.75 -1.86
C ALA A 60 11.10 0.21 -2.75
N LEU A 61 11.73 0.87 -3.71
CA LEU A 61 11.07 1.77 -4.66
C LEU A 61 10.08 1.01 -5.56
N LEU A 62 10.46 -0.18 -6.04
CA LEU A 62 9.55 -1.05 -6.80
C LEU A 62 8.32 -1.42 -5.96
N TYR A 63 8.52 -1.85 -4.71
CA TYR A 63 7.40 -2.18 -3.81
C TYR A 63 6.55 -0.96 -3.48
N ALA A 64 7.13 0.24 -3.39
CA ALA A 64 6.38 1.48 -3.17
C ALA A 64 5.42 1.76 -4.33
N LEU A 65 5.89 1.61 -5.57
CA LEU A 65 5.07 1.76 -6.77
C LEU A 65 3.96 0.71 -6.82
N VAL A 66 4.29 -0.56 -6.56
CA VAL A 66 3.29 -1.65 -6.52
C VAL A 66 2.23 -1.40 -5.46
N ASN A 67 2.61 -0.99 -4.24
CA ASN A 67 1.66 -0.69 -3.18
C ASN A 67 0.73 0.48 -3.54
N PHE A 68 1.28 1.52 -4.18
CA PHE A 68 0.51 2.67 -4.63
C PHE A 68 -0.50 2.29 -5.73
N VAL A 69 -0.04 1.62 -6.79
CA VAL A 69 -0.90 1.18 -7.90
C VAL A 69 -1.95 0.18 -7.42
N GLY A 70 -1.57 -0.78 -6.57
CA GLY A 70 -2.51 -1.75 -5.99
C GLY A 70 -3.61 -1.08 -5.17
N THR A 71 -3.25 -0.05 -4.39
CA THR A 71 -4.25 0.73 -3.63
C THR A 71 -5.21 1.47 -4.56
N ILE A 72 -4.70 2.15 -5.60
CA ILE A 72 -5.55 2.81 -6.61
C ILE A 72 -6.48 1.81 -7.30
N ALA A 73 -5.96 0.64 -7.68
CA ALA A 73 -6.75 -0.41 -8.32
C ALA A 73 -7.91 -0.88 -7.43
N ILE A 74 -7.64 -1.10 -6.14
CA ILE A 74 -8.67 -1.48 -5.16
C ILE A 74 -9.72 -0.37 -5.02
N LEU A 75 -9.29 0.89 -4.86
CA LEU A 75 -10.22 2.03 -4.76
C LEU A 75 -11.08 2.19 -6.03
N LYS A 76 -10.48 2.03 -7.21
CA LYS A 76 -11.18 2.07 -8.49
C LYS A 76 -12.21 0.94 -8.59
N PHE A 77 -11.84 -0.27 -8.18
CA PHE A 77 -12.75 -1.41 -8.14
C PHE A 77 -13.96 -1.15 -7.24
N PHE A 78 -13.75 -0.64 -6.02
CA PHE A 78 -14.85 -0.34 -5.10
C PHE A 78 -15.74 0.80 -5.59
N ARG A 79 -15.17 1.84 -6.20
CA ARG A 79 -15.94 3.00 -6.67
C ARG A 79 -16.77 2.70 -7.92
N TYR A 80 -16.20 1.99 -8.89
CA TYR A 80 -16.81 1.82 -10.20
C TYR A 80 -17.43 0.43 -10.43
N ARG A 81 -17.19 -0.54 -9.52
CA ARG A 81 -17.57 -1.96 -9.67
C ARG A 81 -17.13 -2.62 -10.99
N ASN A 82 -16.32 -1.95 -11.80
CA ASN A 82 -15.83 -2.38 -13.10
C ASN A 82 -14.39 -1.90 -13.30
N LEU A 83 -13.50 -2.81 -13.71
CA LEU A 83 -12.07 -2.54 -13.90
C LEU A 83 -11.75 -1.88 -15.26
N GLY A 84 -12.72 -1.76 -16.18
CA GLY A 84 -12.41 -1.60 -17.61
C GLY A 84 -13.31 -0.72 -18.49
N LEU A 85 -14.22 0.11 -17.98
CA LEU A 85 -14.90 1.10 -18.85
C LEU A 85 -14.09 2.40 -18.86
N SER A 86 -13.60 2.77 -20.04
CA SER A 86 -12.93 4.05 -20.24
C SER A 86 -13.94 5.19 -20.07
N SER A 87 -13.46 6.37 -19.71
CA SER A 87 -14.28 7.58 -19.57
C SER A 87 -15.15 7.89 -20.81
N ASP A 88 -14.82 7.27 -21.94
CA ASP A 88 -15.51 7.38 -23.24
C ASP A 88 -16.93 6.77 -23.21
N GLU A 89 -17.20 5.76 -22.37
CA GLU A 89 -18.54 5.15 -22.23
C GLU A 89 -19.47 5.94 -21.30
N ILE A 90 -18.92 6.79 -20.43
CA ILE A 90 -19.71 7.69 -19.58
C ILE A 90 -20.12 8.92 -20.42
N ALA A 91 -19.19 9.47 -21.22
CA ALA A 91 -19.47 10.61 -22.10
C ALA A 91 -20.54 10.29 -23.17
N SER A 92 -20.54 9.07 -23.72
CA SER A 92 -21.52 8.65 -24.73
C SER A 92 -22.94 8.37 -24.18
N ARG A 93 -23.13 8.39 -22.86
CA ARG A 93 -24.46 8.26 -22.22
C ARG A 93 -25.07 9.59 -21.77
N GLU A 94 -24.28 10.65 -21.68
CA GLU A 94 -24.80 12.01 -21.39
C GLU A 94 -25.30 12.73 -22.65
N ASP A 95 -24.84 12.30 -23.84
CA ASP A 95 -25.21 12.88 -25.14
C ASP A 95 -26.49 12.29 -25.78
N ASN A 96 -27.26 11.45 -25.07
CA ASN A 96 -28.47 10.80 -25.60
C ASN A 96 -29.70 10.94 -24.70
#